data_AF-A0A3C0YRK2-F1
#
_entry.id   AF-A0A3C0YRK2-F1
#
_cell.length_a   1.000
_cell.length_b   1.000
_cell.length_c   1.000
_cell.angle_alpha   90.00
_cell.angle_beta   90.00
_cell.angle_gamma   90.00
#
_symmetry.space_group_name_H-M   'P 1'
#
loop_
_entity.id
_entity.type
_entity.pdbx_description
1 polymer ?
#
loop_
_entity_poly.entity_id
_entity_poly.type
_entity_poly.pdbx_seq_one_letter_code
_entity_poly.pdbx_strand_id
1 'polypeptide(L)'
;MINCGLNKKNIFTLLVLCLFISPSFAKYSGGTGTSTDPYLISTPQDMNAIGADVNDWNKCFKLISDINMACYTGTQYKIIGNRSQEFTGIFDGGWHVIRNFNYKGTTSFVRWIGLFGHTRNATIKNLGMENVDVNTVNGGWVGALIGEQEYGIVSNCYCSGNIKNIAIDQGTSVGGLIGYQFYGSYSNCYSACNVQSFISKYLSNTGSFAGTQSYGTIRNCYSTGSVSLISSSVGYHSSCGGFVGRQDNYSNCIIESCYSTGWVYSEGDVYCGGFLGQYGGSGTLSSCFWNIETSDREFGIDFGFSNNVIGKTTAEMQTVATFKNAGWDFVDTWDIGENQTYPFLRKFNISDLNRDKSVNMFDFAIFAENWLVEM
;
A
#
# COMPACT_ATOMS: atom_id res chain seq x y z
N MET A 1 81.68 -22.91 -43.57
CA MET A 1 80.99 -22.72 -42.28
C MET A 1 79.99 -21.59 -42.49
N ILE A 2 78.71 -21.86 -42.78
CA ILE A 2 77.60 -21.94 -41.79
C ILE A 2 77.76 -20.78 -40.79
N ASN A 3 76.92 -19.73 -40.71
CA ASN A 3 75.46 -19.77 -40.61
C ASN A 3 74.80 -18.39 -40.84
N CYS A 4 73.48 -18.45 -41.02
CA CYS A 4 72.46 -17.43 -41.25
C CYS A 4 72.33 -16.32 -40.17
N GLY A 5 71.78 -15.16 -40.53
CA GLY A 5 71.29 -14.15 -39.57
C GLY A 5 70.51 -12.99 -40.22
N LEU A 6 69.18 -13.04 -40.12
CA LEU A 6 68.18 -12.24 -40.84
C LEU A 6 68.16 -10.71 -40.56
N ASN A 7 67.80 -10.00 -41.63
CA ASN A 7 67.06 -8.74 -41.75
C ASN A 7 66.36 -8.18 -40.50
N LYS A 8 66.73 -6.95 -40.09
CA LYS A 8 65.89 -6.08 -39.24
C LYS A 8 65.00 -5.21 -40.11
N LYS A 9 63.77 -5.65 -40.40
CA LYS A 9 62.66 -4.77 -40.75
C LYS A 9 61.98 -4.35 -39.44
N ASN A 10 62.07 -3.07 -39.09
CA ASN A 10 61.33 -2.50 -37.96
C ASN A 10 59.83 -2.48 -38.31
N ILE A 11 59.11 -3.43 -37.73
CA ILE A 11 57.65 -3.53 -37.77
C ILE A 11 57.09 -2.48 -36.82
N PHE A 12 56.27 -1.57 -37.33
CA PHE A 12 55.39 -0.73 -36.55
C PHE A 12 54.37 -1.64 -35.84
N THR A 13 54.52 -1.82 -34.53
CA THR A 13 53.52 -2.50 -33.71
C THR A 13 52.36 -1.55 -33.46
N LEU A 14 51.28 -1.71 -34.24
CA LEU A 14 49.99 -1.08 -33.97
C LEU A 14 49.41 -1.74 -32.71
N LEU A 15 49.49 -1.06 -31.57
CA LEU A 15 48.89 -1.52 -30.32
C LEU A 15 47.37 -1.26 -30.40
N VAL A 16 46.61 -2.24 -30.88
CA VAL A 16 45.14 -2.20 -30.84
C VAL A 16 44.72 -2.41 -29.38
N LEU A 17 44.36 -1.30 -28.72
CA LEU A 17 43.75 -1.33 -27.40
C LEU A 17 42.31 -1.85 -27.55
N CYS A 18 42.14 -3.18 -27.52
CA CYS A 18 40.80 -3.77 -27.36
C CYS A 18 40.28 -3.41 -25.97
N LEU A 19 39.46 -2.36 -25.88
CA LEU A 19 38.59 -2.12 -24.74
C LEU A 19 37.67 -3.33 -24.61
N PHE A 20 38.00 -4.23 -23.69
CA PHE A 20 37.06 -5.24 -23.21
C PHE A 20 35.95 -4.49 -22.47
N ILE A 21 34.89 -4.13 -23.19
CA ILE A 21 33.60 -3.82 -22.57
C ILE A 21 33.12 -5.18 -22.05
N SER A 22 33.47 -5.49 -20.79
CA SER A 22 32.78 -6.55 -20.07
C SER A 22 31.29 -6.22 -20.14
N PRO A 23 30.41 -7.15 -20.58
CA PRO A 23 28.98 -6.90 -20.50
C PRO A 23 28.68 -6.62 -19.03
N SER A 24 28.26 -5.39 -18.73
CA SER A 24 27.69 -5.09 -17.43
C SER A 24 26.49 -6.00 -17.32
N PHE A 25 26.55 -7.00 -16.44
CA PHE A 25 25.35 -7.72 -16.07
C PHE A 25 24.34 -6.68 -15.59
N ALA A 26 23.11 -6.76 -16.10
CA ALA A 26 22.07 -5.86 -15.66
C ALA A 26 21.91 -5.98 -14.14
N LYS A 27 21.79 -4.84 -13.46
CA LYS A 27 21.36 -4.85 -12.07
C LYS A 27 19.88 -5.26 -12.04
N TYR A 28 19.50 -6.14 -11.11
CA TYR A 28 18.17 -6.75 -11.08
C TYR A 28 17.87 -7.51 -12.39
N SER A 29 16.66 -7.38 -12.93
CA SER A 29 16.26 -7.94 -14.23
C SER A 29 16.46 -6.99 -15.42
N GLY A 30 17.04 -5.80 -15.23
CA GLY A 30 17.18 -4.83 -16.31
C GLY A 30 17.04 -3.37 -15.86
N GLY A 31 17.28 -2.45 -16.80
CA GLY A 31 17.11 -1.01 -16.61
C GLY A 31 18.26 -0.33 -15.85
N THR A 32 18.16 0.99 -15.75
CA THR A 32 19.18 1.86 -15.13
C THR A 32 18.67 2.64 -13.91
N GLY A 33 17.40 2.44 -13.54
CA GLY A 33 16.77 3.07 -12.37
C GLY A 33 16.36 4.53 -12.61
N THR A 34 16.32 4.98 -13.87
CA THR A 34 15.85 6.32 -14.24
C THR A 34 14.34 6.32 -14.51
N SER A 35 13.71 7.49 -14.60
CA SER A 35 12.27 7.58 -14.89
C SER A 35 11.88 7.07 -16.28
N THR A 36 12.81 7.09 -17.24
CA THR A 36 12.59 6.60 -18.62
C THR A 36 13.07 5.18 -18.83
N ASP A 37 13.90 4.67 -17.92
CA ASP A 37 14.44 3.31 -17.94
C ASP A 37 14.55 2.79 -16.49
N PRO A 38 13.39 2.47 -15.87
CA PRO A 38 13.34 2.03 -14.48
C PRO A 38 14.01 0.67 -14.32
N TYR A 39 14.51 0.37 -13.12
CA TYR A 39 14.95 -0.97 -12.81
C TYR A 39 13.80 -1.96 -12.90
N LEU A 40 14.01 -3.05 -13.64
CA LEU A 40 13.02 -4.09 -13.86
C LEU A 40 13.13 -5.15 -12.77
N ILE A 41 12.00 -5.50 -12.18
CA ILE A 41 11.90 -6.47 -11.09
C ILE A 41 11.02 -7.62 -11.58
N SER A 42 11.61 -8.81 -11.69
CA SER A 42 10.89 -10.02 -12.15
C SER A 42 11.02 -11.23 -11.23
N THR A 43 11.92 -11.16 -10.25
CA THR A 43 12.17 -12.26 -9.31
C THR A 43 12.05 -11.81 -7.85
N PRO A 44 11.77 -12.74 -6.91
CA PRO A 44 11.82 -12.40 -5.49
C PRO A 44 13.23 -11.98 -5.04
N GLN A 45 14.29 -12.46 -5.71
CA GLN A 45 15.66 -12.04 -5.46
C GLN A 45 15.88 -10.58 -5.82
N ASP A 46 15.36 -10.12 -6.96
CA ASP A 46 15.41 -8.69 -7.33
C ASP A 46 14.71 -7.85 -6.26
N MET A 47 13.49 -8.26 -5.88
CA MET A 47 12.69 -7.54 -4.88
C MET A 47 13.44 -7.40 -3.55
N ASN A 48 14.03 -8.49 -3.06
CA ASN A 48 14.79 -8.46 -1.82
C ASN A 48 16.13 -7.70 -1.94
N ALA A 49 16.73 -7.69 -3.13
CA ALA A 49 17.95 -6.93 -3.39
C ALA A 49 17.72 -5.41 -3.33
N ILE A 50 16.51 -4.91 -3.67
CA ILE A 50 16.17 -3.49 -3.46
C ILE A 50 16.37 -3.11 -1.99
N GLY A 51 15.86 -3.93 -1.06
CA GLY A 51 16.01 -3.68 0.37
C GLY A 51 17.45 -3.81 0.89
N ALA A 52 18.32 -4.55 0.20
CA ALA A 52 19.74 -4.65 0.52
C ALA A 52 20.56 -3.46 0.01
N ASP A 53 20.12 -2.84 -1.09
CA ASP A 53 20.87 -1.81 -1.83
C ASP A 53 20.31 -0.41 -1.56
N VAL A 54 20.65 0.13 -0.39
CA VAL A 54 20.22 1.46 0.09
C VAL A 54 20.50 2.60 -0.92
N ASN A 55 21.56 2.49 -1.73
CA ASN A 55 21.90 3.50 -2.75
C ASN A 55 20.87 3.64 -3.87
N ASP A 56 19.97 2.66 -4.03
CA ASP A 56 18.95 2.67 -5.08
C ASP A 56 17.59 3.15 -4.57
N TRP A 57 17.45 3.48 -3.29
CA TRP A 57 16.16 3.89 -2.70
C TRP A 57 15.61 5.23 -3.20
N ASN A 58 16.37 5.95 -4.04
CA ASN A 58 15.91 7.14 -4.77
C ASN A 58 15.65 6.90 -6.27
N LYS A 59 15.69 5.63 -6.72
CA LYS A 59 15.55 5.23 -8.13
C LYS A 59 14.10 4.86 -8.49
N CYS A 60 13.88 4.66 -9.78
CA CYS A 60 12.61 4.20 -10.33
C CYS A 60 12.65 2.68 -10.54
N PHE A 61 11.61 1.98 -10.10
CA PHE A 61 11.44 0.54 -10.19
C PHE A 61 10.12 0.21 -10.87
N LYS A 62 10.09 -0.87 -11.66
CA LYS A 62 8.88 -1.39 -12.27
C LYS A 62 8.83 -2.91 -12.18
N LEU A 63 7.74 -3.45 -11.63
CA LEU A 63 7.47 -4.88 -11.76
C LEU A 63 7.11 -5.20 -13.22
N ILE A 64 7.67 -6.28 -13.75
CA ILE A 64 7.35 -6.81 -15.09
C ILE A 64 6.74 -8.22 -15.04
N SER A 65 6.56 -8.76 -13.84
CA SER A 65 5.88 -10.01 -13.56
C SER A 65 5.37 -10.01 -12.13
N ASP A 66 4.42 -10.91 -11.85
CA ASP A 66 4.05 -11.21 -10.46
C ASP A 66 5.24 -11.80 -9.71
N ILE A 67 5.38 -11.46 -8.43
CA ILE A 67 6.48 -11.92 -7.57
C ILE A 67 5.93 -12.79 -6.45
N ASN A 68 6.58 -13.92 -6.18
CA ASN A 68 6.26 -14.78 -5.04
C ASN A 68 7.39 -14.75 -4.01
N MET A 69 7.13 -14.18 -2.84
CA MET A 69 8.12 -13.95 -1.78
C MET A 69 8.25 -15.10 -0.77
N ALA A 70 7.61 -16.24 -1.00
CA ALA A 70 7.59 -17.37 -0.06
C ALA A 70 8.97 -17.94 0.31
N CYS A 71 10.02 -17.67 -0.48
CA CYS A 71 11.39 -18.05 -0.16
C CYS A 71 12.03 -17.22 0.97
N TYR A 72 11.43 -16.08 1.34
CA TYR A 72 11.87 -15.24 2.44
C TYR A 72 10.93 -15.42 3.62
N THR A 73 11.49 -15.84 4.76
CA THR A 73 10.75 -16.12 5.99
C THR A 73 11.33 -15.33 7.16
N GLY A 74 10.54 -15.14 8.22
CA GLY A 74 11.03 -14.45 9.41
C GLY A 74 11.43 -13.01 9.11
N THR A 75 12.71 -12.68 9.31
CA THR A 75 13.27 -11.35 9.02
C THR A 75 14.23 -11.37 7.82
N GLN A 76 14.17 -12.40 6.98
CA GLN A 76 15.06 -12.54 5.82
C GLN A 76 14.80 -11.49 4.75
N TYR A 77 13.55 -11.05 4.59
CA TYR A 77 13.24 -9.93 3.71
C TYR A 77 13.87 -8.64 4.22
N LYS A 78 14.58 -7.94 3.33
CA LYS A 78 15.17 -6.64 3.62
C LYS A 78 14.13 -5.57 3.37
N ILE A 79 13.59 -5.01 4.45
CA ILE A 79 12.61 -3.94 4.39
C ILE A 79 13.22 -2.71 3.69
N ILE A 80 12.48 -2.13 2.76
CA ILE A 80 12.91 -0.98 1.96
C ILE A 80 12.62 0.32 2.73
N GLY A 81 13.65 1.13 3.01
CA GLY A 81 13.50 2.36 3.77
C GLY A 81 13.54 2.13 5.30
N ASN A 82 14.31 2.96 6.01
CA ASN A 82 14.49 2.90 7.46
C ASN A 82 14.88 4.26 8.04
N ARG A 83 15.15 4.32 9.35
CA ARG A 83 15.55 5.54 10.07
C ARG A 83 16.68 6.34 9.44
N SER A 84 17.68 5.66 8.89
CA SER A 84 18.89 6.28 8.36
C SER A 84 18.70 6.75 6.92
N GLN A 85 17.80 6.12 6.17
CA GLN A 85 17.49 6.50 4.81
C GLN A 85 16.09 6.02 4.42
N GLU A 86 15.25 6.96 4.04
CA GLU A 86 13.90 6.69 3.57
C GLU A 86 13.92 6.24 2.10
N PHE A 87 12.90 5.48 1.69
CA PHE A 87 12.62 5.30 0.26
C PHE A 87 12.02 6.57 -0.32
N THR A 88 12.67 7.14 -1.32
CA THR A 88 12.28 8.41 -1.98
C THR A 88 12.00 8.24 -3.47
N GLY A 89 12.15 7.02 -3.98
CA GLY A 89 12.01 6.68 -5.39
C GLY A 89 10.56 6.50 -5.86
N ILE A 90 10.45 5.92 -7.05
CA ILE A 90 9.18 5.52 -7.66
C ILE A 90 9.14 4.00 -7.72
N PHE A 91 8.09 3.39 -7.19
CA PHE A 91 7.82 1.97 -7.36
C PHE A 91 6.49 1.78 -8.10
N ASP A 92 6.58 1.41 -9.38
CA ASP A 92 5.43 1.06 -10.19
C ASP A 92 5.25 -0.46 -10.19
N GLY A 93 4.20 -0.92 -9.51
CA GLY A 93 3.82 -2.33 -9.50
C GLY A 93 3.42 -2.85 -10.88
N GLY A 94 3.26 -2.00 -11.89
CA GLY A 94 2.95 -2.45 -13.25
C GLY A 94 1.61 -3.19 -13.37
N TRP A 95 0.74 -3.05 -12.35
CA TRP A 95 -0.48 -3.85 -12.15
C TRP A 95 -0.23 -5.34 -11.88
N HIS A 96 0.99 -5.69 -11.48
CA HIS A 96 1.36 -6.99 -10.94
C HIS A 96 1.15 -7.05 -9.43
N VAL A 97 1.26 -8.27 -8.92
CA VAL A 97 1.13 -8.52 -7.49
C VAL A 97 2.38 -9.14 -6.90
N ILE A 98 2.63 -8.83 -5.64
CA ILE A 98 3.61 -9.49 -4.78
C ILE A 98 2.84 -10.38 -3.81
N ARG A 99 3.11 -11.69 -3.86
CA ARG A 99 2.44 -12.70 -3.05
C ARG A 99 3.32 -13.18 -1.92
N ASN A 100 2.69 -13.63 -0.83
CA ASN A 100 3.34 -14.34 0.27
C ASN A 100 4.45 -13.52 0.94
N PHE A 101 4.27 -12.21 1.05
CA PHE A 101 5.14 -11.37 1.86
C PHE A 101 5.01 -11.77 3.33
N ASN A 102 6.10 -12.27 3.90
CA ASN A 102 6.16 -12.73 5.28
C ASN A 102 7.14 -11.88 6.09
N TYR A 103 6.71 -11.44 7.26
CA TYR A 103 7.60 -10.84 8.25
C TYR A 103 7.26 -11.30 9.66
N LYS A 104 8.18 -12.03 10.30
CA LYS A 104 8.06 -12.43 11.70
C LYS A 104 9.11 -11.68 12.52
N GLY A 105 8.66 -10.60 13.17
CA GLY A 105 9.51 -9.78 14.03
C GLY A 105 10.00 -10.54 15.26
N THR A 106 11.00 -9.99 15.94
CA THR A 106 11.48 -10.49 17.23
C THR A 106 10.78 -9.75 18.37
N THR A 107 11.18 -10.00 19.63
CA THR A 107 10.69 -9.26 20.82
C THR A 107 11.26 -7.85 20.93
N SER A 108 12.31 -7.53 20.17
CA SER A 108 12.91 -6.20 20.14
C SER A 108 11.99 -5.22 19.44
N PHE A 109 11.94 -3.99 19.95
CA PHE A 109 11.20 -2.92 19.31
C PHE A 109 11.75 -2.65 17.91
N VAL A 110 10.89 -2.79 16.89
CA VAL A 110 11.21 -2.47 15.49
C VAL A 110 10.14 -1.51 14.99
N ARG A 111 10.58 -0.33 14.52
CA ARG A 111 9.73 0.61 13.76
C ARG A 111 9.82 0.27 12.27
N TRP A 112 8.86 0.79 11.50
CA TRP A 112 8.88 0.73 10.03
C TRP A 112 8.77 -0.68 9.48
N ILE A 113 7.64 -1.31 9.70
CA ILE A 113 7.36 -2.68 9.24
C ILE A 113 6.35 -2.63 8.10
N GLY A 114 6.76 -3.14 6.95
CA GLY A 114 5.98 -3.28 5.71
C GLY A 114 6.91 -3.69 4.57
N LEU A 115 6.37 -3.88 3.36
CA LEU A 115 7.21 -4.05 2.17
C LEU A 115 8.20 -2.87 2.04
N PHE A 116 7.67 -1.67 2.28
CA PHE A 116 8.40 -0.45 2.55
C PHE A 116 8.29 -0.12 4.04
N GLY A 117 9.41 0.04 4.73
CA GLY A 117 9.43 0.42 6.12
C GLY A 117 9.11 1.90 6.29
N HIS A 118 9.93 2.75 5.67
CA HIS A 118 9.84 4.21 5.78
C HIS A 118 9.97 4.84 4.40
N THR A 119 8.94 5.56 3.96
CA THR A 119 8.93 6.25 2.68
C THR A 119 8.91 7.75 2.89
N ARG A 120 9.56 8.51 2.00
CA ARG A 120 9.51 9.97 2.01
C ARG A 120 9.45 10.56 0.61
N ASN A 121 8.44 11.36 0.30
CA ASN A 121 8.21 11.87 -1.07
C ASN A 121 8.19 10.79 -2.16
N ALA A 122 7.98 9.53 -1.79
CA ALA A 122 7.96 8.42 -2.73
C ALA A 122 6.65 8.39 -3.53
N THR A 123 6.70 7.76 -4.69
CA THR A 123 5.48 7.37 -5.44
C THR A 123 5.40 5.85 -5.50
N ILE A 124 4.37 5.26 -4.90
CA ILE A 124 4.11 3.82 -4.97
C ILE A 124 2.76 3.63 -5.65
N LYS A 125 2.72 2.89 -6.76
CA LYS A 125 1.48 2.76 -7.54
C LYS A 125 1.27 1.42 -8.19
N ASN A 126 0.02 1.10 -8.50
CA ASN A 126 -0.39 -0.04 -9.33
C ASN A 126 0.11 -1.39 -8.79
N LEU A 127 0.03 -1.62 -7.49
CA LEU A 127 0.62 -2.77 -6.82
C LEU A 127 -0.38 -3.50 -5.93
N GLY A 128 -0.54 -4.81 -6.16
CA GLY A 128 -1.25 -5.69 -5.23
C GLY A 128 -0.31 -6.44 -4.30
N MET A 129 -0.65 -6.51 -3.03
CA MET A 129 -0.01 -7.38 -2.04
C MET A 129 -1.00 -8.47 -1.64
N GLU A 130 -0.69 -9.73 -1.94
CA GLU A 130 -1.60 -10.86 -1.69
C GLU A 130 -1.00 -11.84 -0.70
N ASN A 131 -1.85 -12.37 0.19
CA ASN A 131 -1.45 -13.33 1.22
C ASN A 131 -0.28 -12.82 2.08
N VAL A 132 -0.39 -11.58 2.56
CA VAL A 132 0.55 -11.00 3.51
C VAL A 132 0.42 -11.70 4.86
N ASP A 133 1.55 -11.97 5.51
CA ASP A 133 1.58 -12.53 6.87
C ASP A 133 2.66 -11.82 7.72
N VAL A 134 2.24 -10.78 8.43
CA VAL A 134 3.08 -10.00 9.34
C VAL A 134 2.73 -10.36 10.78
N ASN A 135 3.70 -10.83 11.56
CA ASN A 135 3.53 -11.07 12.99
C ASN A 135 4.70 -10.48 13.76
N THR A 136 4.43 -9.52 14.64
CA THR A 136 5.45 -8.75 15.33
C THR A 136 5.16 -8.62 16.81
N VAL A 137 6.23 -8.50 17.59
CA VAL A 137 6.16 -8.03 18.98
C VAL A 137 6.84 -6.67 19.00
N ASN A 138 6.21 -5.69 19.64
CA ASN A 138 6.69 -4.31 19.72
C ASN A 138 6.95 -3.68 18.33
N GLY A 139 6.08 -3.98 17.35
CA GLY A 139 6.10 -3.31 16.05
C GLY A 139 5.57 -1.88 16.18
N GLY A 140 6.42 -0.87 16.01
CA GLY A 140 6.04 0.53 16.25
C GLY A 140 5.08 1.10 15.22
N TRP A 141 5.40 0.94 13.93
CA TRP A 141 4.54 1.33 12.81
C TRP A 141 4.50 0.18 11.84
N VAL A 142 3.32 -0.42 11.67
CA VAL A 142 3.14 -1.70 10.99
C VAL A 142 2.05 -1.56 9.95
N GLY A 143 2.41 -1.77 8.69
CA GLY A 143 1.48 -1.94 7.57
C GLY A 143 1.90 -3.09 6.68
N ALA A 144 1.00 -3.61 5.85
CA ALA A 144 1.39 -4.59 4.85
C ALA A 144 2.28 -3.95 3.77
N LEU A 145 1.88 -2.78 3.27
CA LEU A 145 2.58 -2.08 2.20
C LEU A 145 3.63 -1.13 2.77
N ILE A 146 3.24 -0.23 3.68
CA ILE A 146 4.12 0.79 4.25
C ILE A 146 4.04 0.79 5.79
N GLY A 147 5.18 0.86 6.48
CA GLY A 147 5.21 1.10 7.92
C GLY A 147 4.87 2.56 8.26
N GLU A 148 5.69 3.49 7.79
CA GLU A 148 5.47 4.94 7.88
C GLU A 148 5.68 5.63 6.52
N GLN A 149 4.82 6.60 6.23
CA GLN A 149 4.98 7.49 5.09
C GLN A 149 5.14 8.93 5.53
N GLU A 150 6.15 9.61 4.96
CA GLU A 150 6.37 11.05 5.05
C GLU A 150 6.19 11.74 3.68
N TYR A 151 5.07 12.40 3.42
CA TYR A 151 4.78 12.95 2.07
C TYR A 151 4.72 11.87 0.97
N GLY A 152 4.46 12.26 -0.27
CA GLY A 152 4.40 11.33 -1.40
C GLY A 152 2.99 10.83 -1.74
N ILE A 153 2.93 9.87 -2.66
CA ILE A 153 1.69 9.42 -3.30
C ILE A 153 1.65 7.90 -3.31
N VAL A 154 0.55 7.34 -2.81
CA VAL A 154 0.20 5.93 -2.94
C VAL A 154 -1.10 5.82 -3.72
N SER A 155 -1.08 5.11 -4.85
CA SER A 155 -2.27 5.04 -5.72
C SER A 155 -2.50 3.69 -6.38
N ASN A 156 -3.75 3.26 -6.51
CA ASN A 156 -4.10 1.99 -7.16
C ASN A 156 -3.38 0.79 -6.50
N CYS A 157 -3.32 0.77 -5.18
CA CYS A 157 -2.63 -0.27 -4.42
C CYS A 157 -3.59 -1.02 -3.51
N TYR A 158 -3.34 -2.30 -3.29
CA TYR A 158 -4.13 -3.07 -2.34
C TYR A 158 -3.33 -4.08 -1.54
N CYS A 159 -3.87 -4.47 -0.38
CA CYS A 159 -3.30 -5.50 0.47
C CYS A 159 -4.36 -6.49 0.93
N SER A 160 -4.01 -7.78 0.98
CA SER A 160 -4.79 -8.84 1.63
C SER A 160 -3.88 -9.77 2.42
N GLY A 161 -4.40 -10.31 3.52
CA GLY A 161 -3.63 -11.18 4.41
C GLY A 161 -3.93 -10.95 5.88
N ASN A 162 -2.95 -11.21 6.73
CA ASN A 162 -3.06 -11.13 8.18
C ASN A 162 -1.90 -10.31 8.76
N ILE A 163 -2.23 -9.41 9.69
CA ILE A 163 -1.26 -8.64 10.47
C ILE A 163 -1.57 -8.87 11.94
N LYS A 164 -0.56 -9.28 12.70
CA LYS A 164 -0.62 -9.43 14.15
C LYS A 164 0.49 -8.64 14.82
N ASN A 165 0.14 -7.79 15.78
CA ASN A 165 1.12 -7.07 16.59
C ASN A 165 0.84 -7.25 18.09
N ILE A 166 1.87 -7.51 18.88
CA ILE A 166 1.80 -7.55 20.35
C ILE A 166 2.65 -6.40 20.89
N ALA A 167 2.02 -5.35 21.39
CA ALA A 167 2.65 -4.16 21.95
C ALA A 167 2.78 -4.28 23.49
N ILE A 168 3.98 -4.64 23.97
CA ILE A 168 4.23 -4.89 25.40
C ILE A 168 4.64 -3.60 26.11
N ASP A 169 5.63 -2.90 25.58
CA ASP A 169 6.32 -1.80 26.27
C ASP A 169 6.49 -0.53 25.41
N GLN A 170 5.80 -0.44 24.27
CA GLN A 170 5.81 0.73 23.39
C GLN A 170 4.42 0.98 22.79
N GLY A 171 4.15 2.24 22.46
CA GLY A 171 2.96 2.60 21.68
C GLY A 171 3.14 2.22 20.21
N THR A 172 2.07 1.78 19.57
CA THR A 172 2.12 1.23 18.21
C THR A 172 1.03 1.80 17.31
N SER A 173 1.26 1.76 16.00
CA SER A 173 0.24 2.08 15.00
C SER A 173 0.22 1.01 13.94
N VAL A 174 -0.92 0.32 13.80
CA VAL A 174 -1.07 -0.86 12.97
C VAL A 174 -2.20 -0.64 11.98
N GLY A 175 -1.88 -0.68 10.69
CA GLY A 175 -2.85 -0.60 9.60
C GLY A 175 -2.77 -1.80 8.68
N GLY A 176 -3.86 -2.18 8.02
CA GLY A 176 -3.81 -3.24 7.02
C GLY A 176 -3.00 -2.88 5.77
N LEU A 177 -2.95 -1.59 5.41
CA LEU A 177 -2.14 -1.08 4.30
C LEU A 177 -0.95 -0.24 4.80
N ILE A 178 -1.22 0.74 5.68
CA ILE A 178 -0.23 1.70 6.20
C ILE A 178 -0.28 1.78 7.73
N GLY A 179 0.87 1.65 8.40
CA GLY A 179 0.94 1.86 9.85
C GLY A 179 0.64 3.31 10.22
N TYR A 180 1.49 4.24 9.79
CA TYR A 180 1.38 5.66 10.08
C TYR A 180 1.55 6.54 8.84
N GLN A 181 0.49 7.26 8.47
CA GLN A 181 0.51 8.24 7.39
C GLN A 181 0.81 9.63 7.98
N PHE A 182 1.94 10.22 7.58
CA PHE A 182 2.38 11.55 8.01
C PHE A 182 2.68 12.44 6.80
N TYR A 183 1.78 13.33 6.39
CA TYR A 183 1.82 13.98 5.07
C TYR A 183 1.69 12.98 3.89
N GLY A 184 1.16 13.45 2.76
CA GLY A 184 1.00 12.64 1.54
C GLY A 184 -0.45 12.28 1.22
N SER A 185 -0.62 11.42 0.21
CA SER A 185 -1.92 11.04 -0.33
C SER A 185 -2.05 9.56 -0.63
N TYR A 186 -3.21 8.99 -0.32
CA TYR A 186 -3.68 7.67 -0.72
C TYR A 186 -4.91 7.85 -1.61
N SER A 187 -4.88 7.24 -2.80
CA SER A 187 -6.01 7.29 -3.73
C SER A 187 -6.27 5.95 -4.38
N ASN A 188 -7.54 5.54 -4.47
CA ASN A 188 -7.93 4.29 -5.13
C ASN A 188 -7.18 3.08 -4.53
N CYS A 189 -7.11 3.02 -3.20
CA CYS A 189 -6.42 1.95 -2.49
C CYS A 189 -7.39 1.16 -1.61
N TYR A 190 -7.10 -0.11 -1.37
CA TYR A 190 -7.91 -0.89 -0.43
C TYR A 190 -7.15 -1.90 0.41
N SER A 191 -7.74 -2.26 1.55
CA SER A 191 -7.22 -3.29 2.42
C SER A 191 -8.28 -4.36 2.73
N ALA A 192 -7.93 -5.60 2.44
CA ALA A 192 -8.62 -6.80 2.89
C ALA A 192 -7.81 -7.55 3.97
N CYS A 193 -6.86 -6.87 4.63
CA CYS A 193 -6.06 -7.47 5.69
C CYS A 193 -6.86 -7.60 6.99
N ASN A 194 -6.79 -8.76 7.62
CA ASN A 194 -7.25 -8.94 9.00
C ASN A 194 -6.16 -8.45 9.96
N VAL A 195 -6.49 -7.51 10.83
CA VAL A 195 -5.54 -6.86 11.73
C VAL A 195 -5.87 -7.20 13.18
N GLN A 196 -4.91 -7.79 13.88
CA GLN A 196 -5.02 -8.14 15.29
C GLN A 196 -3.92 -7.44 16.11
N SER A 197 -4.32 -6.68 17.12
CA SER A 197 -3.40 -5.99 18.02
C SER A 197 -3.68 -6.38 19.48
N PHE A 198 -2.62 -6.60 20.25
CA PHE A 198 -2.68 -6.80 21.71
C PHE A 198 -1.81 -5.74 22.37
N ILE A 199 -2.36 -4.97 23.32
CA ILE A 199 -1.67 -3.85 23.98
C ILE A 199 -1.58 -4.12 25.48
N SER A 200 -0.37 -4.02 26.03
CA SER A 200 -0.16 -4.18 27.47
C SER A 200 -0.11 -2.87 28.26
N LYS A 201 0.50 -1.80 27.72
CA LYS A 201 0.85 -0.62 28.54
C LYS A 201 0.65 0.75 27.90
N TYR A 202 0.94 0.91 26.61
CA TYR A 202 0.98 2.23 25.96
C TYR A 202 -0.10 2.33 24.88
N LEU A 203 -0.60 3.55 24.70
CA LEU A 203 -1.58 3.87 23.67
C LEU A 203 -1.15 3.34 22.31
N SER A 204 -2.03 2.60 21.65
CA SER A 204 -1.83 2.20 20.26
C SER A 204 -3.09 2.40 19.44
N ASN A 205 -2.89 2.53 18.14
CA ASN A 205 -3.97 2.76 17.18
C ASN A 205 -3.99 1.61 16.17
N THR A 206 -5.16 1.04 15.93
CA THR A 206 -5.33 -0.07 14.99
C THR A 206 -6.48 0.22 14.04
N GLY A 207 -6.23 0.11 12.74
CA GLY A 207 -7.28 0.17 11.73
C GLY A 207 -7.05 -0.86 10.63
N SER A 208 -8.11 -1.26 9.94
CA SER A 208 -7.95 -2.24 8.85
C SER A 208 -7.35 -1.62 7.58
N PHE A 209 -7.38 -0.29 7.40
CA PHE A 209 -6.65 0.43 6.34
C PHE A 209 -5.41 1.12 6.90
N ALA A 210 -5.59 2.07 7.84
CA ALA A 210 -4.48 2.77 8.48
C ALA A 210 -4.54 2.70 10.01
N GLY A 211 -3.39 2.59 10.67
CA GLY A 211 -3.32 2.74 12.12
C GLY A 211 -3.55 4.19 12.54
N THR A 212 -2.80 5.12 11.96
CA THR A 212 -2.93 6.55 12.24
C THR A 212 -2.77 7.40 10.98
N GLN A 213 -3.57 8.45 10.90
CA GLN A 213 -3.50 9.47 9.85
C GLN A 213 -3.22 10.85 10.46
N SER A 214 -2.20 11.52 9.94
CA SER A 214 -1.78 12.85 10.39
C SER A 214 -1.27 13.69 9.22
N TYR A 215 -1.97 14.80 8.93
CA TYR A 215 -1.72 15.69 7.78
C TYR A 215 -1.77 14.94 6.44
N GLY A 216 -2.74 15.18 5.57
CA GLY A 216 -2.78 14.53 4.25
C GLY A 216 -4.13 13.92 3.92
N THR A 217 -4.18 13.16 2.84
CA THR A 217 -5.44 12.78 2.20
C THR A 217 -5.55 11.28 2.00
N ILE A 218 -6.68 10.70 2.39
CA ILE A 218 -7.10 9.35 2.00
C ILE A 218 -8.41 9.51 1.22
N ARG A 219 -8.39 9.21 -0.08
CA ARG A 219 -9.54 9.43 -0.96
C ARG A 219 -9.85 8.17 -1.77
N ASN A 220 -11.13 7.88 -1.97
CA ASN A 220 -11.56 6.77 -2.82
C ASN A 220 -10.95 5.43 -2.36
N CYS A 221 -10.93 5.20 -1.06
CA CYS A 221 -10.27 4.04 -0.46
C CYS A 221 -11.25 3.23 0.38
N TYR A 222 -10.98 1.93 0.55
CA TYR A 222 -11.86 1.11 1.35
C TYR A 222 -11.17 0.00 2.11
N SER A 223 -11.88 -0.55 3.10
CA SER A 223 -11.45 -1.72 3.82
C SER A 223 -12.55 -2.76 4.01
N THR A 224 -12.16 -4.02 3.91
CA THR A 224 -13.05 -5.18 4.09
C THR A 224 -12.53 -6.17 5.12
N GLY A 225 -11.25 -6.08 5.50
CA GLY A 225 -10.64 -6.96 6.49
C GLY A 225 -11.10 -6.65 7.91
N SER A 226 -11.09 -7.67 8.78
CA SER A 226 -11.49 -7.51 10.17
C SER A 226 -10.43 -6.79 11.00
N VAL A 227 -10.83 -6.13 12.08
CA VAL A 227 -9.93 -5.52 13.06
C VAL A 227 -10.30 -5.98 14.47
N SER A 228 -9.29 -6.40 15.24
CA SER A 228 -9.44 -6.84 16.62
C SER A 228 -8.36 -6.19 17.48
N LEU A 229 -8.77 -5.41 18.48
CA LEU A 229 -7.85 -4.74 19.40
C LEU A 229 -8.16 -5.07 20.86
N ILE A 230 -7.26 -5.79 21.52
CA ILE A 230 -7.37 -6.13 22.94
C ILE A 230 -6.36 -5.29 23.73
N SER A 231 -6.84 -4.46 24.66
CA SER A 231 -6.01 -3.58 25.47
C SER A 231 -6.16 -3.90 26.95
N SER A 232 -5.06 -4.26 27.61
CA SER A 232 -4.97 -4.29 29.07
C SER A 232 -4.39 -2.99 29.65
N SER A 233 -4.19 -1.98 28.82
CA SER A 233 -3.69 -0.67 29.24
C SER A 233 -4.76 0.06 30.06
N VAL A 234 -4.33 0.71 31.14
CA VAL A 234 -5.21 1.49 32.03
C VAL A 234 -4.82 2.97 31.96
N GLY A 235 -5.80 3.85 31.71
CA GLY A 235 -5.58 5.30 31.66
C GLY A 235 -4.97 5.82 30.35
N TYR A 236 -4.82 4.95 29.34
CA TYR A 236 -4.49 5.33 27.97
C TYR A 236 -5.54 4.77 27.03
N HIS A 237 -6.29 5.65 26.37
CA HIS A 237 -7.34 5.26 25.43
C HIS A 237 -6.75 4.88 24.08
N SER A 238 -6.59 3.58 23.85
CA SER A 238 -6.20 3.08 22.53
C SER A 238 -7.34 3.28 21.53
N SER A 239 -7.06 3.28 20.23
CA SER A 239 -8.10 3.51 19.21
C SER A 239 -8.19 2.35 18.21
N CYS A 240 -9.40 1.89 17.94
CA CYS A 240 -9.73 0.83 17.00
C CYS A 240 -10.76 1.36 15.99
N GLY A 241 -10.47 1.28 14.70
CA GLY A 241 -11.41 1.71 13.67
C GLY A 241 -11.54 0.72 12.53
N GLY A 242 -12.77 0.49 12.07
CA GLY A 242 -13.01 -0.39 10.93
C GLY A 242 -12.36 0.08 9.64
N PHE A 243 -11.93 1.34 9.51
CA PHE A 243 -11.11 1.88 8.43
C PHE A 243 -9.78 2.44 8.98
N VAL A 244 -9.83 3.47 9.83
CA VAL A 244 -8.65 4.13 10.42
C VAL A 244 -8.71 4.09 11.94
N GLY A 245 -7.62 3.71 12.62
CA GLY A 245 -7.59 3.68 14.08
C GLY A 245 -7.79 5.07 14.68
N ARG A 246 -6.93 6.02 14.29
CA ARG A 246 -6.98 7.41 14.76
C ARG A 246 -6.66 8.39 13.64
N GLN A 247 -7.46 9.44 13.54
CA GLN A 247 -7.11 10.63 12.79
C GLN A 247 -6.69 11.72 13.78
N ASP A 248 -5.49 12.27 13.63
CA ASP A 248 -5.03 13.35 14.49
C ASP A 248 -5.77 14.67 14.25
N ASN A 249 -5.67 15.56 15.25
CA ASN A 249 -6.32 16.86 15.29
C ASN A 249 -5.56 17.91 14.46
N TYR A 250 -5.49 17.70 13.15
CA TYR A 250 -4.94 18.67 12.22
C TYR A 250 -5.93 19.00 11.10
N SER A 251 -6.04 20.30 10.76
CA SER A 251 -7.02 20.80 9.78
C SER A 251 -6.84 20.24 8.36
N ASN A 252 -5.64 19.78 8.05
CA ASN A 252 -5.28 19.29 6.72
C ASN A 252 -5.38 17.76 6.60
N CYS A 253 -5.93 17.07 7.61
CA CYS A 253 -6.33 15.66 7.47
C CYS A 253 -7.63 15.59 6.65
N ILE A 254 -7.64 14.81 5.58
CA ILE A 254 -8.82 14.61 4.73
C ILE A 254 -9.05 13.09 4.59
N ILE A 255 -10.26 12.63 4.91
CA ILE A 255 -10.75 11.30 4.50
C ILE A 255 -12.04 11.51 3.72
N GLU A 256 -12.05 11.08 2.46
CA GLU A 256 -13.15 11.37 1.56
C GLU A 256 -13.52 10.22 0.65
N SER A 257 -14.82 9.97 0.48
CA SER A 257 -15.34 8.90 -0.38
C SER A 257 -14.71 7.56 -0.04
N CYS A 258 -14.70 7.22 1.25
CA CYS A 258 -14.10 6.01 1.77
C CYS A 258 -15.11 5.15 2.51
N TYR A 259 -14.88 3.85 2.61
CA TYR A 259 -15.78 2.99 3.38
C TYR A 259 -15.13 1.79 4.07
N SER A 260 -15.80 1.26 5.10
CA SER A 260 -15.43 0.01 5.78
C SER A 260 -16.59 -0.98 5.86
N THR A 261 -16.28 -2.28 5.74
CA THR A 261 -17.26 -3.37 5.92
C THR A 261 -16.76 -4.51 6.80
N GLY A 262 -15.52 -4.46 7.28
CA GLY A 262 -14.96 -5.51 8.12
C GLY A 262 -15.56 -5.52 9.53
N TRP A 263 -15.55 -6.70 10.17
CA TRP A 263 -15.89 -6.85 11.58
C TRP A 263 -14.91 -6.09 12.47
N VAL A 264 -15.41 -5.39 13.49
CA VAL A 264 -14.61 -4.55 14.40
C VAL A 264 -14.84 -5.01 15.83
N TYR A 265 -13.77 -5.45 16.49
CA TYR A 265 -13.81 -5.88 17.88
C TYR A 265 -12.78 -5.15 18.72
N SER A 266 -13.17 -4.82 19.96
CA SER A 266 -12.24 -4.35 20.97
C SER A 266 -12.57 -4.86 22.35
N GLU A 267 -11.54 -5.00 23.19
CA GLU A 267 -11.65 -5.30 24.61
C GLU A 267 -10.78 -4.33 25.43
N GLY A 268 -11.28 -3.89 26.58
CA GLY A 268 -10.59 -2.96 27.47
C GLY A 268 -10.87 -1.49 27.18
N ASP A 269 -9.96 -0.61 27.61
CA ASP A 269 -10.08 0.85 27.47
C ASP A 269 -9.68 1.29 26.04
N VAL A 270 -10.64 1.21 25.12
CA VAL A 270 -10.45 1.42 23.67
C VAL A 270 -11.59 2.25 23.09
N TYR A 271 -11.27 3.30 22.34
CA TYR A 271 -12.22 3.97 21.44
C TYR A 271 -12.41 3.14 20.18
N CYS A 272 -13.59 2.58 19.97
CA CYS A 272 -13.85 1.58 18.94
C CYS A 272 -15.04 1.93 18.04
N GLY A 273 -14.74 2.42 16.83
CA GLY A 273 -15.76 2.83 15.85
C GLY A 273 -15.79 1.95 14.59
N GLY A 274 -16.96 1.84 13.97
CA GLY A 274 -17.17 1.07 12.73
C GLY A 274 -16.37 1.62 11.53
N PHE A 275 -16.00 2.90 11.55
CA PHE A 275 -15.14 3.54 10.54
C PHE A 275 -13.85 4.07 11.16
N LEU A 276 -13.95 4.90 12.20
CA LEU A 276 -12.83 5.55 12.86
C LEU A 276 -12.88 5.31 14.37
N GLY A 277 -11.78 4.94 15.01
CA GLY A 277 -11.76 4.84 16.48
C GLY A 277 -11.83 6.23 17.12
N GLN A 278 -10.86 7.07 16.77
CA GLN A 278 -10.75 8.42 17.29
C GLN A 278 -10.64 9.47 16.18
N TYR A 279 -11.53 10.45 16.22
CA TYR A 279 -11.50 11.66 15.40
C TYR A 279 -10.92 12.84 16.18
N GLY A 280 -9.82 13.42 15.68
CA GLY A 280 -9.17 14.58 16.31
C GLY A 280 -9.98 15.88 16.30
N GLY A 281 -10.97 16.02 15.41
CA GLY A 281 -11.93 17.14 15.44
C GLY A 281 -11.73 18.26 14.42
N SER A 282 -10.53 18.46 13.86
CA SER A 282 -10.26 19.57 12.92
C SER A 282 -10.13 19.18 11.45
N GLY A 283 -9.96 17.90 11.13
CA GLY A 283 -9.85 17.45 9.73
C GLY A 283 -11.17 17.55 8.94
N THR A 284 -11.13 17.13 7.69
CA THR A 284 -12.31 16.99 6.83
C THR A 284 -12.63 15.50 6.67
N LEU A 285 -13.85 15.12 7.07
CA LEU A 285 -14.46 13.85 6.71
C LEU A 285 -15.60 14.17 5.74
N SER A 286 -15.69 13.49 4.60
CA SER A 286 -16.75 13.72 3.61
C SER A 286 -17.13 12.43 2.88
N SER A 287 -18.44 12.18 2.77
CA SER A 287 -18.99 11.03 2.03
C SER A 287 -18.37 9.68 2.44
N CYS A 288 -18.17 9.48 3.75
CA CYS A 288 -17.60 8.26 4.31
C CYS A 288 -18.70 7.35 4.86
N PHE A 289 -18.58 6.06 4.60
CA PHE A 289 -19.60 5.07 4.99
C PHE A 289 -19.02 3.91 5.77
N TRP A 290 -19.82 3.29 6.62
CA TRP A 290 -19.49 2.02 7.26
C TRP A 290 -20.72 1.13 7.32
N ASN A 291 -20.50 -0.18 7.21
CA ASN A 291 -21.59 -1.14 7.30
C ASN A 291 -21.94 -1.44 8.76
N ILE A 292 -23.14 -1.04 9.18
CA ILE A 292 -23.62 -1.19 10.57
C ILE A 292 -23.89 -2.64 10.97
N GLU A 293 -24.14 -3.51 10.01
CA GLU A 293 -24.50 -4.91 10.24
C GLU A 293 -23.24 -5.77 10.37
N THR A 294 -22.23 -5.52 9.54
CA THR A 294 -21.01 -6.34 9.52
C THR A 294 -19.95 -5.85 10.50
N SER A 295 -19.92 -4.56 10.85
CA SER A 295 -18.94 -4.05 11.80
C SER A 295 -19.23 -4.45 13.24
N ASP A 296 -20.49 -4.75 13.58
CA ASP A 296 -20.97 -5.00 14.95
C ASP A 296 -20.67 -3.83 15.92
N ARG A 297 -20.86 -2.60 15.43
CA ARG A 297 -20.61 -1.35 16.17
C ARG A 297 -21.84 -0.48 16.19
N GLU A 298 -22.04 0.24 17.29
CA GLU A 298 -23.12 1.22 17.43
C GLU A 298 -22.79 2.55 16.72
N PHE A 299 -21.52 2.96 16.74
CA PHE A 299 -21.06 4.24 16.19
C PHE A 299 -19.99 4.06 15.13
N GLY A 300 -20.01 4.92 14.11
CA GLY A 300 -18.96 5.00 13.10
C GLY A 300 -17.69 5.65 13.62
N ILE A 301 -17.82 6.59 14.55
CA ILE A 301 -16.75 7.27 15.29
C ILE A 301 -17.08 7.13 16.78
N ASP A 302 -16.17 6.57 17.57
CA ASP A 302 -16.42 6.36 19.01
C ASP A 302 -15.99 7.57 19.85
N PHE A 303 -14.81 8.15 19.56
CA PHE A 303 -14.38 9.42 20.16
C PHE A 303 -14.31 10.54 19.12
N GLY A 304 -15.01 11.64 19.41
CA GLY A 304 -15.21 12.75 18.48
C GLY A 304 -16.50 12.58 17.66
N PHE A 305 -16.76 13.49 16.73
CA PHE A 305 -18.02 13.48 15.98
C PHE A 305 -17.87 14.09 14.58
N SER A 306 -18.58 13.51 13.61
CA SER A 306 -18.78 14.08 12.27
C SER A 306 -20.07 13.54 11.65
N ASN A 307 -20.88 14.44 11.07
CA ASN A 307 -22.09 14.08 10.32
C ASN A 307 -21.79 13.39 8.97
N ASN A 308 -20.52 13.35 8.56
CA ASN A 308 -20.10 12.86 7.25
C ASN A 308 -19.55 11.42 7.28
N VAL A 309 -19.60 10.76 8.45
CA VAL A 309 -19.36 9.32 8.60
C VAL A 309 -20.69 8.66 8.92
N ILE A 310 -21.29 8.04 7.90
CA ILE A 310 -22.69 7.61 7.94
C ILE A 310 -22.76 6.08 7.95
N GLY A 311 -23.47 5.53 8.93
CA GLY A 311 -23.75 4.10 8.99
C GLY A 311 -24.78 3.72 7.92
N LYS A 312 -24.52 2.63 7.22
CA LYS A 312 -25.40 2.06 6.19
C LYS A 312 -25.59 0.57 6.40
N THR A 313 -26.76 0.06 6.07
CA THR A 313 -27.01 -1.39 5.99
C THR A 313 -26.27 -2.01 4.81
N THR A 314 -26.13 -3.34 4.78
CA THR A 314 -25.57 -4.04 3.63
C THR A 314 -26.34 -3.72 2.35
N ALA A 315 -27.67 -3.69 2.42
CA ALA A 315 -28.50 -3.38 1.26
C ALA A 315 -28.23 -1.96 0.72
N GLU A 316 -28.17 -0.95 1.59
CA GLU A 316 -27.84 0.41 1.18
C GLU A 316 -26.41 0.52 0.63
N MET A 317 -25.46 -0.21 1.23
CA MET A 317 -24.07 -0.30 0.77
C MET A 317 -23.93 -1.07 -0.56
N GLN A 318 -24.96 -1.77 -1.01
CA GLN A 318 -25.01 -2.47 -2.31
C GLN A 318 -25.87 -1.73 -3.35
N THR A 319 -26.32 -0.52 -3.03
CA THR A 319 -27.18 0.30 -3.89
C THR A 319 -26.37 1.46 -4.50
N VAL A 320 -26.29 1.56 -5.84
CA VAL A 320 -25.58 2.64 -6.57
C VAL A 320 -25.99 4.03 -6.08
N ALA A 321 -27.30 4.25 -5.93
CA ALA A 321 -27.86 5.54 -5.61
C ALA A 321 -27.35 6.10 -4.26
N THR A 322 -27.05 5.23 -3.28
CA THR A 322 -26.47 5.61 -1.99
C THR A 322 -25.19 6.42 -2.17
N PHE A 323 -24.31 5.96 -3.05
CA PHE A 323 -22.99 6.55 -3.26
C PHE A 323 -23.02 7.69 -4.28
N LYS A 324 -23.81 7.57 -5.37
CA LYS A 324 -24.00 8.67 -6.33
C LYS A 324 -24.57 9.92 -5.67
N ASN A 325 -25.55 9.77 -4.79
CA ASN A 325 -26.13 10.89 -4.05
C ASN A 325 -25.13 11.54 -3.08
N ALA A 326 -24.09 10.81 -2.69
CA ALA A 326 -22.98 11.31 -1.88
C ALA A 326 -21.81 11.85 -2.71
N GLY A 327 -21.97 11.97 -4.04
CA GLY A 327 -20.98 12.55 -4.95
C GLY A 327 -19.86 11.61 -5.37
N TRP A 328 -20.01 10.29 -5.18
CA TRP A 328 -18.99 9.34 -5.64
C TRP A 328 -18.99 9.25 -7.16
N ASP A 329 -17.78 9.16 -7.72
CA ASP A 329 -17.56 9.04 -9.16
C ASP A 329 -17.70 7.58 -9.62
N PHE A 330 -18.81 7.28 -10.30
CA PHE A 330 -19.05 5.97 -10.94
C PHE A 330 -18.66 5.92 -12.42
N VAL A 331 -18.11 7.01 -12.96
CA VAL A 331 -17.61 7.07 -14.34
C VAL A 331 -16.22 6.46 -14.38
N ASP A 332 -15.28 6.99 -13.59
CA ASP A 332 -13.87 6.60 -13.69
C ASP A 332 -13.38 5.79 -12.49
N THR A 333 -13.94 6.05 -11.30
CA THR A 333 -13.37 5.51 -10.04
C THR A 333 -14.05 4.23 -9.57
N TRP A 334 -15.37 4.27 -9.39
CA TRP A 334 -16.12 3.23 -8.71
C TRP A 334 -17.04 2.47 -9.66
N ASP A 335 -17.29 1.21 -9.31
CA ASP A 335 -18.35 0.39 -9.90
C ASP A 335 -19.03 -0.41 -8.80
N ILE A 336 -20.23 -0.90 -9.09
CA ILE A 336 -21.00 -1.72 -8.14
C ILE A 336 -21.96 -2.63 -8.91
N GLY A 337 -21.97 -3.91 -8.56
CA GLY A 337 -23.03 -4.81 -8.97
C GLY A 337 -24.25 -4.52 -8.11
N GLU A 338 -25.25 -3.82 -8.66
CA GLU A 338 -26.46 -3.41 -7.95
C GLU A 338 -27.11 -4.58 -7.20
N ASN A 339 -27.27 -4.45 -5.88
CA ASN A 339 -27.76 -5.50 -4.96
C ASN A 339 -26.93 -6.80 -4.93
N GLN A 340 -25.68 -6.77 -5.41
CA GLN A 340 -24.79 -7.95 -5.48
C GLN A 340 -23.44 -7.71 -4.81
N THR A 341 -22.86 -6.52 -4.98
CA THR A 341 -21.52 -6.20 -4.46
C THR A 341 -21.55 -4.88 -3.70
N TYR A 342 -20.58 -4.72 -2.79
CA TYR A 342 -20.17 -3.39 -2.33
C TYR A 342 -19.51 -2.61 -3.49
N PRO A 343 -19.32 -1.28 -3.38
CA PRO A 343 -18.54 -0.54 -4.38
C PRO A 343 -17.14 -1.14 -4.50
N PHE A 344 -16.60 -1.22 -5.70
CA PHE A 344 -15.23 -1.63 -5.93
C PHE A 344 -14.56 -0.69 -6.93
N LEU A 345 -13.24 -0.60 -6.85
CA LEU A 345 -12.48 0.31 -7.72
C LEU A 345 -12.40 -0.27 -9.14
N ARG A 346 -12.63 0.58 -10.13
CA ARG A 346 -12.46 0.21 -11.54
C ARG A 346 -11.00 -0.08 -11.84
N LYS A 347 -10.75 -1.15 -12.59
CA LYS A 347 -9.41 -1.48 -13.12
C LYS A 347 -9.12 -0.79 -14.45
N PHE A 348 -10.15 -0.50 -15.23
CA PHE A 348 -10.08 0.11 -16.56
C PHE A 348 -11.13 1.22 -16.65
N ASN A 349 -10.86 2.24 -17.46
CA ASN A 349 -11.85 3.26 -17.76
C ASN A 349 -13.03 2.60 -18.50
N ILE A 350 -14.27 3.06 -18.28
CA ILE A 350 -15.44 2.52 -19.00
C ILE A 350 -15.32 2.72 -20.52
N SER A 351 -14.57 3.73 -20.95
CA SER A 351 -14.30 4.06 -22.34
C SER A 351 -13.08 3.33 -22.91
N ASP A 352 -12.34 2.58 -22.09
CA ASP A 352 -11.22 1.73 -22.51
C ASP A 352 -11.78 0.33 -22.85
N LEU A 353 -12.36 0.24 -24.04
CA LEU A 353 -13.10 -0.93 -24.52
C LEU A 353 -12.18 -2.08 -24.88
N ASN A 354 -10.95 -1.81 -25.32
CA ASN A 354 -9.95 -2.85 -25.58
C ASN A 354 -9.15 -3.26 -24.32
N ARG A 355 -9.32 -2.54 -23.21
CA ARG A 355 -8.64 -2.77 -21.93
C ARG A 355 -7.12 -2.66 -22.02
N ASP A 356 -6.63 -1.81 -22.93
CA ASP A 356 -5.21 -1.52 -23.10
C ASP A 356 -4.70 -0.43 -22.15
N LYS A 357 -5.60 0.11 -21.30
CA LYS A 357 -5.38 1.18 -20.31
C LYS A 357 -5.19 2.57 -20.92
N SER A 358 -5.58 2.77 -22.19
CA SER A 358 -5.49 4.03 -22.91
C SER A 358 -6.76 4.28 -23.71
N VAL A 359 -7.59 5.26 -23.31
CA VAL A 359 -8.75 5.66 -24.12
C VAL A 359 -8.28 6.38 -25.39
N ASN A 360 -8.44 5.74 -26.54
CA ASN A 360 -7.94 6.24 -27.82
C ASN A 360 -8.85 5.86 -29.01
N MET A 361 -8.39 6.10 -30.25
CA MET A 361 -9.19 5.84 -31.45
C MET A 361 -9.52 4.35 -31.66
N PHE A 362 -8.73 3.43 -31.09
CA PHE A 362 -9.05 2.00 -31.11
C PHE A 362 -10.30 1.68 -30.28
N ASP A 363 -10.48 2.32 -29.12
CA ASP A 363 -11.71 2.17 -28.35
C ASP A 363 -12.90 2.74 -29.10
N PHE A 364 -12.73 3.91 -29.73
CA PHE A 364 -13.77 4.47 -30.58
C PHE A 364 -14.12 3.55 -31.76
N ALA A 365 -13.13 2.89 -32.37
CA ALA A 365 -13.37 1.93 -33.45
C ALA A 365 -14.16 0.71 -32.95
N ILE A 366 -13.78 0.13 -31.81
CA ILE A 366 -14.52 -0.99 -31.18
C ILE A 366 -15.94 -0.56 -30.87
N PHE A 367 -16.12 0.64 -30.33
CA PHE A 367 -17.43 1.18 -30.07
C PHE A 367 -18.26 1.32 -31.36
N ALA A 368 -17.71 1.94 -32.39
CA ALA A 368 -18.36 2.13 -33.68
C ALA A 368 -18.72 0.81 -34.37
N GLU A 369 -17.86 -0.21 -34.27
CA GLU A 369 -18.10 -1.56 -34.79
C GLU A 369 -19.29 -2.23 -34.10
N ASN A 370 -19.49 -1.98 -32.80
CA ASN A 370 -20.54 -2.61 -32.01
C ASN A 370 -21.80 -1.73 -31.84
N TRP A 371 -21.74 -0.45 -32.23
CA TRP A 371 -22.81 0.54 -32.02
C TRP A 371 -24.15 0.11 -32.64
N LEU A 372 -24.11 -0.63 -33.77
CA LEU A 372 -25.31 -1.04 -34.53
C LEU A 372 -25.60 -2.54 -34.46
N VAL A 373 -24.92 -3.31 -33.59
CA VAL A 373 -25.03 -4.78 -33.59
C VAL A 373 -26.24 -5.28 -32.77
N GLU A 374 -26.96 -4.38 -32.10
CA GLU A 374 -28.29 -4.68 -31.53
C GLU A 374 -29.39 -3.93 -32.31
N MET A 375 -29.93 -4.59 -33.33
CA MET A 375 -31.30 -4.39 -33.84
C MET A 375 -32.03 -5.73 -33.87
#